data_AF-A0A9D7F806-F1
#
_entry.id   AF-A0A9D7F806-F1
#
_cell.length_a   1.000
_cell.length_b   1.000
_cell.length_c   1.000
_cell.angle_alpha   90.00
_cell.angle_beta   90.00
_cell.angle_gamma   90.00
#
_symmetry.space_group_name_H-M   'P 1'
#
loop_
_entity.id
_entity.type
_entity.pdbx_description
1 polymer ?
#
loop_
_entity_poly.entity_id
_entity_poly.type
_entity_poly.pdbx_seq_one_letter_code
_entity_poly.pdbx_strand_id
1 'polypeptide(L)'
;MRYARMTVEDTSTQIAAGNKLVYSKLAPIFADFLNMVREQPRPDEARLQKFLEGIVVEESIGEGLRLAFSYYFKALSEKDPKAKAELIYAANVLIGQHEQIRLQGPIEGALTAPIRAAMHDPERRWTGTPIPMIIRQLLVWLIETLFGAWIDRVEKKWKTAATKMLMTLATPTGVLRLGEDVPPLPSGEQYPEALRNLTLPEALPLMEQLDYTPNLLSGSGAADWASLNDRLNYILDLFRSRQQDATLFQAPFTVEQIAGISIGKTPGGKL
;
A
#
# COMPACT_ATOMS: atom_id res chain seq x y z
N MET A 1 -19.01 -12.30 -20.89
CA MET A 1 -18.50 -10.91 -21.03
C MET A 1 -19.04 -9.94 -19.96
N ARG A 2 -20.35 -9.92 -19.64
CA ARG A 2 -20.92 -9.02 -18.60
C ARG A 2 -20.38 -9.27 -17.18
N TYR A 3 -20.23 -10.54 -16.78
CA TYR A 3 -19.69 -10.95 -15.48
C TYR A 3 -18.28 -10.42 -15.20
N ALA A 4 -17.35 -10.62 -16.14
CA ALA A 4 -15.98 -10.13 -16.02
C ALA A 4 -15.93 -8.60 -15.87
N ARG A 5 -16.81 -7.86 -16.57
CA ARG A 5 -16.88 -6.40 -16.50
C ARG A 5 -17.32 -5.88 -15.13
N MET A 6 -18.34 -6.50 -14.53
CA MET A 6 -18.86 -6.08 -13.22
C MET A 6 -17.87 -6.39 -12.08
N THR A 7 -17.20 -7.54 -12.12
CA THR A 7 -16.13 -7.87 -11.16
C THR A 7 -14.96 -6.88 -11.25
N VAL A 8 -14.59 -6.46 -12.46
CA VAL A 8 -13.56 -5.43 -12.67
C VAL A 8 -14.02 -4.08 -12.11
N GLU A 9 -15.29 -3.71 -12.29
CA GLU A 9 -15.86 -2.46 -11.73
C GLU A 9 -15.85 -2.46 -10.19
N ASP A 10 -16.24 -3.56 -9.54
CA ASP A 10 -16.24 -3.69 -8.08
C ASP A 10 -14.81 -3.59 -7.51
N THR A 11 -13.87 -4.33 -8.09
CA THR A 11 -12.45 -4.26 -7.71
C THR A 11 -11.88 -2.86 -7.95
N SER A 12 -12.17 -2.23 -9.10
CA SER A 12 -11.73 -0.88 -9.42
C SER A 12 -12.28 0.16 -8.44
N THR A 13 -13.53 0.00 -7.99
CA THR A 13 -14.15 0.90 -7.01
C THR A 13 -13.43 0.84 -5.66
N GLN A 14 -13.09 -0.37 -5.21
CA GLN A 14 -12.34 -0.56 -3.96
C GLN A 14 -10.92 0.01 -4.04
N ILE A 15 -10.22 -0.21 -5.16
CA ILE A 15 -8.89 0.38 -5.40
C ILE A 15 -8.98 1.92 -5.41
N ALA A 16 -9.96 2.49 -6.11
CA ALA A 16 -10.15 3.94 -6.16
C ALA A 16 -10.48 4.53 -4.78
N ALA A 17 -11.31 3.84 -3.99
CA ALA A 17 -11.62 4.24 -2.61
C ALA A 17 -10.37 4.21 -1.71
N GLY A 18 -9.55 3.16 -1.83
CA GLY A 18 -8.26 3.05 -1.13
C GLY A 18 -7.31 4.18 -1.49
N ASN A 19 -7.08 4.42 -2.78
CA ASN A 19 -6.22 5.51 -3.24
C ASN A 19 -6.71 6.88 -2.74
N LYS A 20 -8.02 7.15 -2.85
CA LYS A 20 -8.61 8.40 -2.35
C LYS A 20 -8.43 8.57 -0.84
N LEU A 21 -8.57 7.49 -0.07
CA LEU A 21 -8.37 7.50 1.38
C LEU A 21 -6.94 7.94 1.74
N VAL A 22 -5.94 7.36 1.07
CA VAL A 22 -4.52 7.70 1.27
C VAL A 22 -4.25 9.16 0.92
N TYR A 23 -4.60 9.57 -0.30
CA TYR A 23 -4.31 10.92 -0.77
C TYR A 23 -5.02 11.99 0.05
N SER A 24 -6.31 11.83 0.35
CA SER A 24 -7.08 12.85 1.09
C SER A 24 -6.61 13.07 2.52
N LYS A 25 -5.89 12.10 3.10
CA LYS A 25 -5.42 12.15 4.49
C LYS A 25 -3.95 12.55 4.59
N LEU A 26 -3.07 11.92 3.80
CA LEU A 26 -1.62 12.15 3.91
C LEU A 26 -1.13 13.32 3.07
N ALA A 27 -1.69 13.52 1.87
CA ALA A 27 -1.18 14.55 0.96
C ALA A 27 -1.24 15.97 1.55
N PRO A 28 -2.30 16.40 2.28
CA PRO A 28 -2.30 17.72 2.93
C PRO A 28 -1.16 17.88 3.94
N ILE A 29 -0.87 16.84 4.74
CA ILE A 29 0.18 16.88 5.76
C ILE A 29 1.57 17.03 5.10
N PHE A 30 1.83 16.27 4.03
CA PHE A 30 3.06 16.44 3.24
C PHE A 30 3.14 17.81 2.57
N ALA A 31 2.04 18.32 2.02
CA ALA A 31 2.00 19.64 1.41
C ALA A 31 2.31 20.74 2.44
N ASP A 32 1.71 20.67 3.63
CA ASP A 32 1.96 21.61 4.71
C ASP A 32 3.41 21.55 5.20
N PHE A 33 3.97 20.34 5.34
CA PHE A 33 5.38 20.15 5.69
C PHE A 33 6.32 20.75 4.63
N LEU A 34 6.07 20.47 3.35
CA LEU A 34 6.88 21.01 2.25
C LEU A 34 6.76 22.53 2.13
N ASN A 35 5.57 23.10 2.37
CA ASN A 35 5.37 24.55 2.43
C ASN A 35 6.17 25.17 3.58
N MET A 36 6.10 24.58 4.78
CA MET A 36 6.89 25.02 5.92
C MET A 36 8.40 25.04 5.61
N VAL A 37 8.92 23.98 4.98
CA VAL A 37 10.34 23.87 4.61
C VAL A 37 10.71 24.82 3.48
N ARG A 38 9.78 25.11 2.55
CA ARG A 38 10.01 26.03 1.43
C ARG A 38 10.07 27.49 1.89
N GLU A 39 9.18 27.88 2.81
CA GLU A 39 9.16 29.24 3.39
C GLU A 39 10.44 29.54 4.17
N GLN A 40 10.95 28.57 4.92
CA GLN A 40 12.20 28.68 5.65
C GLN A 40 13.04 27.41 5.47
N PRO A 41 14.04 27.44 4.57
CA PRO A 41 14.99 26.35 4.45
C PRO A 41 15.69 26.13 5.79
N ARG A 42 15.42 24.97 6.43
CA ARG A 42 15.75 24.65 7.83
C ARG A 42 14.87 25.42 8.84
N PRO A 43 13.61 24.99 9.01
CA PRO A 43 12.76 25.54 10.07
C PRO A 43 13.38 25.24 11.44
N ASP A 44 13.05 26.06 12.43
CA ASP A 44 13.42 25.80 13.83
C ASP A 44 12.48 24.77 14.49
N GLU A 45 12.88 24.31 15.67
CA GLU A 45 12.10 23.35 16.47
C GLU A 45 10.73 23.89 16.87
N ALA A 46 10.58 25.22 17.05
CA ALA A 46 9.30 25.83 17.39
C ALA A 46 8.28 25.71 16.25
N ARG A 47 8.73 25.90 15.00
CA ARG A 47 7.91 25.67 13.80
C ARG A 47 7.57 24.20 13.63
N LEU A 48 8.53 23.30 13.85
CA LEU A 48 8.27 21.86 13.83
C LEU A 48 7.18 21.52 14.85
N GLN A 49 7.32 21.94 16.10
CA GLN A 49 6.38 21.65 17.16
C GLN A 49 4.97 22.13 16.79
N LYS A 50 4.84 23.36 16.29
CA LYS A 50 3.56 23.90 15.81
C LYS A 50 2.97 23.06 14.68
N PHE A 51 3.79 22.61 13.74
CA PHE A 51 3.36 21.72 12.66
C PHE A 51 2.86 20.37 13.20
N LEU A 52 3.62 19.73 14.10
CA LEU A 52 3.27 18.44 14.69
C LEU A 52 1.99 18.49 15.54
N GLU A 53 1.77 19.59 16.26
CA GLU A 53 0.52 19.85 17.01
C GLU A 53 -0.68 20.02 16.07
N GLY A 54 -0.46 20.58 14.88
CA GLY A 54 -1.48 20.73 13.83
C GLY A 54 -1.88 19.41 13.16
N ILE A 55 -1.11 18.34 13.32
CA ILE A 55 -1.48 17.01 12.83
C ILE A 55 -2.65 16.50 13.68
N VAL A 56 -3.85 16.60 13.12
CA VAL A 56 -5.09 16.04 13.70
C VAL A 56 -5.12 14.55 13.42
N VAL A 57 -5.07 13.75 14.48
CA VAL A 57 -4.96 12.29 14.39
C VAL A 57 -5.93 11.60 15.33
N GLU A 58 -6.44 10.45 14.87
CA GLU A 58 -7.22 9.50 15.68
C GLU A 58 -6.28 8.81 16.69
N GLU A 59 -6.72 8.68 17.95
CA GLU A 59 -5.91 8.46 19.16
C GLU A 59 -4.89 7.30 19.16
N SER A 60 -5.01 6.29 18.28
CA SER A 60 -4.10 5.12 18.28
C SER A 60 -3.07 5.09 17.14
N ILE A 61 -3.26 5.92 16.11
CA ILE A 61 -2.49 5.88 14.87
C ILE A 61 -1.64 7.15 14.68
N GLY A 62 -1.91 8.19 15.47
CA GLY A 62 -1.35 9.52 15.31
C GLY A 62 0.10 9.73 15.68
N GLU A 63 0.56 9.05 16.72
CA GLU A 63 1.92 9.21 17.23
C GLU A 63 2.97 8.76 16.20
N GLY A 64 2.66 7.73 15.40
CA GLY A 64 3.52 7.29 14.30
C GLY A 64 3.72 8.36 13.22
N LEU A 65 2.67 9.13 12.89
CA LEU A 65 2.79 10.24 11.92
C LEU A 65 3.65 11.38 12.46
N ARG A 66 3.41 11.81 13.70
CA ARG A 66 4.21 12.88 14.32
C ARG A 66 5.69 12.47 14.39
N LEU A 67 5.95 11.22 14.74
CA LEU A 67 7.30 10.68 14.77
C LEU A 67 7.94 10.65 13.37
N ALA A 68 7.20 10.22 12.35
CA ALA A 68 7.69 10.20 10.97
C ALA A 68 8.15 11.58 10.49
N PHE A 69 7.32 12.62 10.71
CA PHE A 69 7.67 13.98 10.33
C PHE A 69 8.80 14.58 11.16
N SER A 70 8.94 14.16 12.42
CA SER A 70 10.10 14.50 13.24
C SER A 70 11.39 13.91 12.64
N TYR A 71 11.36 12.69 12.11
CA TYR A 71 12.50 12.08 11.43
C TYR A 71 12.82 12.73 10.08
N TYR A 72 11.81 13.09 9.27
CA TYR A 72 12.04 13.91 8.08
C TYR A 72 12.69 15.24 8.43
N PHE A 73 12.23 15.90 9.50
CA PHE A 73 12.81 17.16 9.96
C PHE A 73 14.28 17.00 10.39
N LYS A 74 14.61 15.99 11.22
CA LYS A 74 16.00 15.66 11.56
C LYS A 74 16.87 15.46 10.31
N ALA A 75 16.34 14.75 9.31
CA ALA A 75 17.05 14.47 8.06
C ALA A 75 17.34 15.73 7.20
N LEU A 76 16.62 16.85 7.39
CA LEU A 76 16.90 18.10 6.68
C LEU A 76 18.24 18.72 7.08
N SER A 77 18.64 18.55 8.34
CA SER A 77 19.86 19.14 8.93
C SER A 77 21.00 18.14 9.11
N GLU A 78 20.72 16.84 8.93
CA GLU A 78 21.72 15.78 9.02
C GLU A 78 22.78 15.89 7.91
N LYS A 79 24.04 15.79 8.30
CA LYS A 79 25.22 15.93 7.43
C LYS A 79 25.80 14.58 7.03
N ASP A 80 25.71 13.58 7.89
CA ASP A 80 26.14 12.23 7.54
C ASP A 80 25.13 11.63 6.55
N PRO A 81 25.55 11.30 5.31
CA PRO A 81 24.66 10.73 4.31
C PRO A 81 24.05 9.40 4.76
N LYS A 82 24.76 8.62 5.58
CA LYS A 82 24.26 7.36 6.12
C LYS A 82 23.14 7.60 7.13
N ALA A 83 23.40 8.38 8.19
CA ALA A 83 22.38 8.73 9.17
C ALA A 83 21.15 9.39 8.51
N LYS A 84 21.36 10.27 7.52
CA LYS A 84 20.28 10.91 6.77
C LYS A 84 19.40 9.89 6.04
N ALA A 85 20.01 8.93 5.35
CA ALA A 85 19.27 7.88 4.64
C ALA A 85 18.47 7.00 5.61
N GLU A 86 19.04 6.67 6.77
CA GLU A 86 18.36 5.87 7.79
C GLU A 86 17.19 6.63 8.46
N LEU A 87 17.31 7.94 8.70
CA LEU A 87 16.21 8.78 9.17
C LEU A 87 15.07 8.86 8.15
N ILE A 88 15.39 9.06 6.86
CA ILE A 88 14.39 9.06 5.78
C ILE A 88 13.73 7.69 5.68
N TYR A 89 14.50 6.61 5.83
CA TYR A 89 13.97 5.25 5.84
C TYR A 89 12.97 5.05 6.97
N ALA A 90 13.34 5.37 8.21
CA ALA A 90 12.48 5.23 9.38
C ALA A 90 11.19 6.04 9.23
N ALA A 91 11.29 7.27 8.70
CA ALA A 91 10.12 8.10 8.40
C ALA A 91 9.20 7.44 7.36
N ASN A 92 9.76 6.94 6.25
CA ASN A 92 9.01 6.25 5.20
C ASN A 92 8.31 4.99 5.75
N VAL A 93 8.96 4.22 6.62
CA VAL A 93 8.38 3.02 7.26
C VAL A 93 7.18 3.38 8.12
N LEU A 94 7.28 4.43 8.94
CA LEU A 94 6.16 4.90 9.77
C LEU A 94 4.98 5.41 8.93
N ILE A 95 5.26 6.15 7.85
CA ILE A 95 4.22 6.59 6.89
C ILE A 95 3.58 5.38 6.21
N GLY A 96 4.39 4.44 5.72
CA GLY A 96 3.91 3.22 5.07
C GLY A 96 3.05 2.37 6.00
N GLN A 97 3.48 2.18 7.25
CA GLN A 97 2.69 1.47 8.26
C GLN A 97 1.34 2.15 8.49
N HIS A 98 1.34 3.47 8.70
CA HIS A 98 0.12 4.26 8.87
C HIS A 98 -0.84 4.09 7.68
N GLU A 99 -0.31 4.13 6.45
CA GLU A 99 -1.07 3.95 5.23
C GLU A 99 -1.66 2.54 5.12
N GLN A 100 -0.83 1.51 5.31
CA GLN A 100 -1.19 0.11 5.09
C GLN A 100 -2.24 -0.41 6.10
N ILE A 101 -2.25 0.12 7.33
CA ILE A 101 -3.30 -0.18 8.32
C ILE A 101 -4.67 0.29 7.82
N ARG A 102 -4.75 1.50 7.25
CA ARG A 102 -6.01 2.09 6.75
C ARG A 102 -6.48 1.44 5.45
N LEU A 103 -5.55 0.93 4.64
CA LEU A 103 -5.85 0.24 3.40
C LEU A 103 -6.39 -1.19 3.60
N GLN A 104 -6.39 -1.73 4.82
CA GLN A 104 -6.84 -3.11 5.08
C GLN A 104 -8.25 -3.38 4.52
N GLY A 105 -9.22 -2.53 4.85
CA GLY A 105 -10.60 -2.68 4.39
C GLY A 105 -10.74 -2.64 2.86
N PRO A 106 -10.24 -1.58 2.18
CA PRO A 106 -10.24 -1.52 0.71
C PRO A 106 -9.52 -2.69 0.03
N ILE A 107 -8.37 -3.14 0.55
CA ILE A 107 -7.61 -4.27 -0.01
C ILE A 107 -8.39 -5.58 0.12
N GLU A 108 -8.94 -5.87 1.31
CA GLU A 108 -9.80 -7.03 1.51
C GLU A 108 -11.04 -6.96 0.63
N GLY A 109 -11.68 -5.80 0.53
CA GLY A 109 -12.81 -5.56 -0.35
C GLY A 109 -12.48 -5.85 -1.82
N ALA A 110 -11.34 -5.36 -2.30
CA ALA A 110 -10.90 -5.57 -3.69
C ALA A 110 -10.61 -7.05 -4.00
N LEU A 111 -9.95 -7.76 -3.08
CA LEU A 111 -9.58 -9.18 -3.25
C LEU A 111 -10.78 -10.12 -3.13
N THR A 112 -11.79 -9.75 -2.33
CA THR A 112 -13.00 -10.55 -2.09
C THR A 112 -14.15 -10.20 -3.02
N ALA A 113 -14.12 -9.04 -3.69
CA ALA A 113 -15.14 -8.60 -4.64
C ALA A 113 -15.52 -9.66 -5.68
N PRO A 114 -14.58 -10.37 -6.35
CA PRO A 114 -14.91 -11.44 -7.28
C PRO A 114 -15.73 -12.58 -6.66
N ILE A 115 -15.39 -12.98 -5.44
CA ILE A 115 -16.04 -14.08 -4.71
C ILE A 115 -17.42 -13.63 -4.24
N ARG A 116 -17.51 -12.44 -3.66
CA ARG A 116 -18.77 -11.85 -3.18
C ARG A 116 -19.77 -11.68 -4.33
N ALA A 117 -19.30 -11.17 -5.47
CA ALA A 117 -20.10 -11.02 -6.69
C ALA A 117 -20.61 -12.37 -7.24
N ALA A 118 -19.84 -13.45 -7.08
CA ALA A 118 -20.27 -14.80 -7.46
C ALA A 118 -21.30 -15.41 -6.49
N MET A 119 -21.28 -15.00 -5.21
CA MET A 119 -22.10 -15.60 -4.15
C MET A 119 -23.42 -14.87 -3.85
N HIS A 120 -23.43 -13.54 -3.84
CA HIS A 120 -24.52 -12.74 -3.27
C HIS A 120 -25.50 -12.15 -4.29
N ASP A 121 -25.34 -12.42 -5.58
CA ASP A 121 -26.26 -11.90 -6.60
C ASP A 121 -27.25 -13.01 -7.05
N PRO A 122 -28.54 -12.93 -6.65
CA PRO A 122 -29.56 -13.92 -6.99
C PRO A 122 -29.96 -13.93 -8.46
N GLU A 123 -29.76 -12.83 -9.20
CA GLU A 123 -30.03 -12.73 -10.65
C GLU A 123 -28.86 -13.30 -11.46
N ARG A 124 -27.64 -13.24 -10.91
CA ARG A 124 -26.42 -13.81 -11.51
C ARG A 124 -26.25 -15.31 -11.34
N ARG A 125 -26.98 -15.95 -10.40
CA ARG A 125 -26.75 -17.35 -10.00
C ARG A 125 -27.22 -18.41 -11.02
N TRP A 126 -28.16 -18.11 -11.92
CA TRP A 126 -28.55 -18.96 -13.06
C TRP A 126 -29.71 -18.31 -13.81
N THR A 127 -29.48 -17.82 -15.03
CA THR A 127 -30.55 -17.55 -15.99
C THR A 127 -30.59 -18.71 -16.98
N GLY A 128 -31.41 -19.73 -16.71
CA GLY A 128 -31.61 -20.82 -17.67
C GLY A 128 -32.45 -22.03 -17.27
N THR A 129 -32.61 -22.38 -15.99
CA THR A 129 -33.28 -23.65 -15.61
C THR A 129 -34.51 -23.43 -14.71
N PRO A 130 -35.69 -23.98 -15.08
CA PRO A 130 -36.94 -23.81 -14.33
C PRO A 130 -36.98 -24.78 -13.15
N ILE A 131 -36.25 -24.45 -12.07
CA ILE A 131 -36.29 -25.24 -10.83
C ILE A 131 -37.32 -24.62 -9.88
N PRO A 132 -38.23 -25.42 -9.28
CA PRO A 132 -39.22 -24.94 -8.32
C PRO A 132 -38.61 -24.14 -7.14
N MET A 133 -39.30 -23.08 -6.72
CA MET A 133 -38.81 -22.11 -5.73
C MET A 133 -38.42 -22.73 -4.38
N ILE A 134 -39.10 -23.80 -3.96
CA ILE A 134 -38.81 -24.51 -2.70
C ILE A 134 -37.46 -25.25 -2.77
N ILE A 135 -37.15 -25.89 -3.90
CA ILE A 135 -35.87 -26.58 -4.13
C ILE A 135 -34.73 -25.54 -4.21
N ARG A 136 -35.01 -24.37 -4.78
CA ARG A 136 -34.07 -23.24 -4.81
C ARG A 136 -33.74 -22.72 -3.41
N GLN A 137 -34.74 -22.53 -2.54
CA GLN A 137 -34.51 -22.06 -1.17
C GLN A 137 -33.73 -23.08 -0.34
N LEU A 138 -34.01 -24.38 -0.50
CA LEU A 138 -33.25 -25.46 0.13
C LEU A 138 -31.80 -25.52 -0.37
N LEU A 139 -31.55 -25.36 -1.67
CA LEU A 139 -30.19 -25.31 -2.24
C LEU A 139 -29.40 -24.09 -1.76
N VAL A 140 -30.00 -22.90 -1.70
CA VAL A 140 -29.35 -21.69 -1.19
C VAL A 140 -29.00 -21.86 0.28
N TRP A 141 -29.96 -22.33 1.10
CA TRP A 141 -29.72 -22.63 2.50
C TRP A 141 -28.63 -23.68 2.71
N LEU A 142 -28.63 -24.77 1.93
CA LEU A 142 -27.61 -25.82 2.01
C LEU A 142 -26.22 -25.32 1.54
N ILE A 143 -26.18 -24.49 0.49
CA ILE A 143 -24.94 -23.82 0.05
C ILE A 143 -24.45 -22.88 1.15
N GLU A 144 -25.28 -22.02 1.73
CA GLU A 144 -24.87 -21.11 2.80
C GLU A 144 -24.38 -21.87 4.05
N THR A 145 -25.06 -22.96 4.41
CA THR A 145 -24.75 -23.75 5.62
C THR A 145 -23.49 -24.61 5.46
N LEU A 146 -23.28 -25.23 4.29
CA LEU A 146 -22.12 -26.09 4.03
C LEU A 146 -20.91 -25.31 3.51
N PHE A 147 -21.13 -24.27 2.70
CA PHE A 147 -20.04 -23.49 2.14
C PHE A 147 -19.53 -22.41 3.07
N GLY A 148 -20.25 -21.92 4.10
CA GLY A 148 -19.74 -20.86 4.99
C GLY A 148 -18.29 -21.10 5.47
N ALA A 149 -18.04 -22.30 6.03
CA ALA A 149 -16.70 -22.71 6.48
C ALA A 149 -15.71 -23.10 5.37
N TRP A 150 -16.18 -23.26 4.13
CA TRP A 150 -15.36 -23.50 2.93
C TRP A 150 -15.06 -22.22 2.16
N ILE A 151 -15.93 -21.22 2.22
CA ILE A 151 -15.80 -19.91 1.59
C ILE A 151 -14.60 -19.21 2.18
N ASP A 152 -14.45 -19.17 3.50
CA ASP A 152 -13.27 -18.58 4.13
C ASP A 152 -11.96 -19.26 3.67
N ARG A 153 -12.00 -20.59 3.47
CA ARG A 153 -10.85 -21.36 2.96
C ARG A 153 -10.59 -21.10 1.48
N VAL A 154 -11.62 -20.98 0.66
CA VAL A 154 -11.54 -20.65 -0.77
C VAL A 154 -11.07 -19.21 -0.94
N GLU A 155 -11.58 -18.29 -0.13
CA GLU A 155 -11.20 -16.88 -0.08
C GLU A 155 -9.73 -16.73 0.33
N LYS A 156 -9.29 -17.43 1.38
CA LYS A 156 -7.89 -17.43 1.79
C LYS A 156 -6.97 -17.98 0.70
N LYS A 157 -7.35 -19.11 0.06
CA LYS A 157 -6.58 -19.68 -1.07
C LYS A 157 -6.60 -18.77 -2.30
N TRP A 158 -7.70 -18.09 -2.55
CA TRP A 158 -7.84 -17.13 -3.65
C TRP A 158 -6.98 -15.90 -3.43
N LYS A 159 -6.96 -15.32 -2.22
CA LYS A 159 -6.10 -14.20 -1.85
C LYS A 159 -4.63 -14.54 -2.12
N THR A 160 -4.16 -15.69 -1.61
CA THR A 160 -2.81 -16.20 -1.90
C THR A 160 -2.55 -16.41 -3.39
N ALA A 161 -3.49 -17.00 -4.13
CA ALA A 161 -3.34 -17.22 -5.57
C ALA A 161 -3.33 -15.91 -6.36
N ALA A 162 -4.20 -14.96 -6.03
CA ALA A 162 -4.29 -13.65 -6.64
C ALA A 162 -3.02 -12.83 -6.38
N THR A 163 -2.49 -12.84 -5.16
CA THR A 163 -1.21 -12.21 -4.82
C THR A 163 -0.07 -12.78 -5.66
N LYS A 164 0.06 -14.12 -5.73
CA LYS A 164 1.14 -14.78 -6.47
C LYS A 164 1.04 -14.63 -7.98
N MET A 165 -0.17 -14.56 -8.52
CA MET A 165 -0.38 -14.65 -9.98
C MET A 165 -0.76 -13.33 -10.64
N LEU A 166 -1.37 -12.38 -9.92
CA LEU A 166 -2.03 -11.22 -10.52
C LEU A 166 -1.52 -9.87 -9.99
N MET A 167 -0.99 -9.81 -8.77
CA MET A 167 -0.63 -8.53 -8.17
C MET A 167 0.76 -8.07 -8.63
N THR A 168 0.78 -6.91 -9.26
CA THR A 168 1.99 -6.28 -9.79
C THR A 168 2.05 -4.82 -9.40
N LEU A 169 3.26 -4.31 -9.23
CA LEU A 169 3.55 -2.89 -9.03
C LEU A 169 4.38 -2.41 -10.22
N ALA A 170 3.84 -1.47 -10.98
CA ALA A 170 4.61 -0.79 -12.00
C ALA A 170 5.54 0.25 -11.34
N THR A 171 6.81 0.20 -11.69
CA THR A 171 7.82 1.21 -11.35
C THR A 171 8.35 1.84 -12.65
N PRO A 172 9.07 2.97 -12.58
CA PRO A 172 9.73 3.53 -13.76
C PRO A 172 10.72 2.56 -14.43
N THR A 173 11.28 1.63 -13.64
CA THR A 173 12.32 0.68 -14.06
C THR A 173 11.79 -0.70 -14.45
N GLY A 174 10.52 -1.01 -14.19
CA GLY A 174 9.94 -2.30 -14.56
C GLY A 174 8.62 -2.62 -13.85
N VAL A 175 8.24 -3.88 -13.90
CA VAL A 175 7.06 -4.38 -13.19
C VAL A 175 7.54 -5.37 -12.13
N LEU A 176 7.20 -5.10 -10.88
CA LEU A 176 7.46 -5.98 -9.74
C LEU A 176 6.25 -6.87 -9.49
N ARG A 177 6.48 -8.14 -9.17
CA ARG A 177 5.41 -9.09 -8.81
C ARG A 177 5.42 -9.22 -7.29
N LEU A 178 4.28 -8.94 -6.65
CA LEU A 178 4.24 -8.81 -5.19
C LEU A 178 4.38 -10.15 -4.46
N GLY A 179 4.11 -11.26 -5.14
CA GLY A 179 4.32 -12.60 -4.61
C GLY A 179 5.71 -13.20 -4.87
N GLU A 180 6.61 -12.45 -5.51
CA GLU A 180 8.02 -12.78 -5.67
C GLU A 180 8.85 -11.86 -4.78
N ASP A 181 10.06 -12.30 -4.41
CA ASP A 181 10.97 -11.47 -3.62
C ASP A 181 11.30 -10.16 -4.34
N VAL A 182 11.47 -9.08 -3.57
CA VAL A 182 11.98 -7.81 -4.11
C VAL A 182 13.32 -8.08 -4.79
N PRO A 183 13.49 -7.74 -6.08
CA PRO A 183 14.72 -8.05 -6.80
C PRO A 183 15.88 -7.19 -6.28
N PRO A 184 17.12 -7.68 -6.33
CA PRO A 184 18.29 -6.87 -6.00
C PRO A 184 18.39 -5.62 -6.89
N LEU A 185 19.23 -4.68 -6.48
CA LEU A 185 19.60 -3.53 -7.30
C LEU A 185 20.27 -4.00 -8.60
N PRO A 186 20.33 -3.15 -9.66
CA PRO A 186 21.07 -3.46 -10.88
C PRO A 186 22.55 -3.80 -10.66
N SER A 187 23.13 -3.35 -9.55
CA SER A 187 24.49 -3.70 -9.12
C SER A 187 24.63 -5.13 -8.56
N GLY A 188 23.53 -5.84 -8.32
CA GLY A 188 23.48 -7.13 -7.63
C GLY A 188 23.39 -7.02 -6.10
N GLU A 189 23.55 -5.83 -5.54
CA GLU A 189 23.41 -5.57 -4.11
C GLU A 189 21.95 -5.59 -3.66
N GLN A 190 21.69 -5.99 -2.41
CA GLN A 190 20.32 -5.99 -1.86
C GLN A 190 19.81 -4.58 -1.56
N TYR A 191 20.67 -3.76 -0.92
CA TYR A 191 20.33 -2.41 -0.49
C TYR A 191 21.45 -1.43 -0.87
N PRO A 192 21.15 -0.13 -0.99
CA PRO A 192 22.17 0.90 -1.16
C PRO A 192 23.17 0.89 0.00
N GLU A 193 24.41 1.33 -0.25
CA GLU A 193 25.50 1.28 0.73
C GLU A 193 25.13 1.90 2.08
N ALA A 194 24.51 3.09 2.07
CA ALA A 194 24.06 3.79 3.26
C ALA A 194 23.05 2.98 4.11
N LEU A 195 22.24 2.14 3.46
CA LEU A 195 21.16 1.37 4.07
C LEU A 195 21.49 -0.12 4.18
N ARG A 196 22.69 -0.56 3.78
CA ARG A 196 23.07 -1.98 3.81
C ARG A 196 22.99 -2.54 5.22
N ASN A 197 23.52 -1.80 6.19
CA ASN A 197 23.47 -2.15 7.61
C ASN A 197 22.83 -0.98 8.36
N LEU A 198 21.65 -1.17 8.93
CA LEU A 198 21.01 -0.15 9.75
C LEU A 198 21.72 -0.05 11.10
N THR A 199 21.91 1.18 11.58
CA THR A 199 22.66 1.46 12.81
C THR A 199 21.97 2.46 13.71
N LEU A 200 21.04 3.25 13.17
CA LEU A 200 20.30 4.25 13.93
C LEU A 200 19.25 3.59 14.84
N PRO A 201 19.20 4.00 16.13
CA PRO A 201 18.17 3.56 17.06
C PRO A 201 16.74 3.86 16.60
N GLU A 202 16.55 4.87 15.75
CA GLU A 202 15.25 5.19 15.15
C GLU A 202 14.76 4.13 14.14
N ALA A 203 15.67 3.45 13.43
CA ALA A 203 15.32 2.51 12.36
C ALA A 203 15.24 1.05 12.84
N LEU A 204 16.09 0.66 13.80
CA LEU A 204 16.20 -0.73 14.25
C LEU A 204 14.91 -1.30 14.85
N PRO A 205 14.22 -0.63 15.81
CA PRO A 205 13.01 -1.18 16.42
C PRO A 205 11.87 -1.36 15.41
N LEU A 206 11.79 -0.46 14.41
CA LEU A 206 10.79 -0.55 13.35
C LEU A 206 10.99 -1.80 12.49
N MET A 207 12.25 -2.18 12.22
CA MET A 207 12.55 -3.42 11.50
C MET A 207 12.25 -4.65 12.33
N GLU A 208 12.71 -4.69 13.58
CA GLU A 208 12.44 -5.84 14.45
C GLU A 208 10.95 -6.11 14.64
N GLN A 209 10.12 -5.05 14.61
CA GLN A 209 8.68 -5.17 14.80
C GLN A 209 7.91 -5.53 13.53
N LEU A 210 8.31 -5.02 12.37
CA LEU A 210 7.48 -5.00 11.15
C LEU A 210 8.01 -5.87 10.00
N ASP A 211 9.30 -6.20 10.02
CA ASP A 211 9.98 -7.00 9.01
C ASP A 211 10.40 -8.35 9.63
N TYR A 212 9.82 -9.44 9.14
CA TYR A 212 10.12 -10.78 9.62
C TYR A 212 11.23 -11.47 8.80
N THR A 213 11.72 -10.83 7.74
CA THR A 213 12.94 -11.21 7.00
C THR A 213 14.01 -10.09 7.06
N PRO A 214 14.36 -9.60 8.26
CA PRO A 214 15.17 -8.39 8.38
C PRO A 214 16.54 -8.56 7.72
N ASN A 215 16.90 -7.57 6.90
CA ASN A 215 18.16 -7.49 6.16
C ASN A 215 18.32 -8.51 5.02
N LEU A 216 17.25 -9.19 4.62
CA LEU A 216 17.26 -10.13 3.51
C LEU A 216 16.10 -9.84 2.57
N LEU A 217 16.39 -9.58 1.30
CA LEU A 217 15.35 -9.57 0.26
C LEU A 217 14.76 -10.96 0.02
N SER A 218 15.51 -12.01 0.35
CA SER A 218 15.04 -13.39 0.21
C SER A 218 13.93 -13.68 1.22
N GLY A 219 12.77 -14.11 0.73
CA GLY A 219 11.57 -14.32 1.54
C GLY A 219 10.72 -13.06 1.74
N SER A 220 11.05 -11.95 1.07
CA SER A 220 10.26 -10.72 1.11
C SER A 220 8.92 -10.84 0.36
N GLY A 221 8.82 -11.78 -0.59
CA GLY A 221 7.62 -11.98 -1.41
C GLY A 221 6.39 -12.32 -0.56
N ALA A 222 5.31 -11.54 -0.74
CA ALA A 222 4.09 -11.70 0.04
C ALA A 222 3.37 -13.01 -0.32
N ALA A 223 3.06 -13.83 0.68
CA ALA A 223 2.24 -15.03 0.47
C ALA A 223 0.75 -14.67 0.38
N ASP A 224 0.30 -13.67 1.15
CA ASP A 224 -1.05 -13.13 1.12
C ASP A 224 -1.01 -11.59 1.25
N TRP A 225 -1.29 -10.86 0.17
CA TRP A 225 -1.33 -9.40 0.22
C TRP A 225 -2.49 -8.86 1.08
N ALA A 226 -3.49 -9.66 1.46
CA ALA A 226 -4.47 -9.23 2.44
C ALA A 226 -3.88 -9.23 3.87
N SER A 227 -2.83 -10.02 4.15
CA SER A 227 -2.12 -10.01 5.42
C SER A 227 -1.31 -8.72 5.54
N LEU A 228 -1.62 -7.91 6.56
CA LEU A 228 -0.88 -6.67 6.82
C LEU A 228 0.61 -6.96 7.03
N ASN A 229 0.95 -8.06 7.72
CA ASN A 229 2.34 -8.42 7.98
C ASN A 229 3.08 -8.77 6.69
N ASP A 230 2.48 -9.57 5.81
CA ASP A 230 3.10 -9.91 4.51
C ASP A 230 3.30 -8.68 3.64
N ARG A 231 2.31 -7.76 3.62
CA ARG A 231 2.44 -6.50 2.89
C ARG A 231 3.57 -5.64 3.42
N LEU A 232 3.61 -5.45 4.74
CA LEU A 232 4.63 -4.61 5.37
C LEU A 232 6.02 -5.20 5.15
N ASN A 233 6.20 -6.52 5.30
CA ASN A 233 7.46 -7.17 5.00
C ASN A 233 7.99 -6.82 3.60
N TYR A 234 7.15 -6.98 2.57
CA TYR A 234 7.50 -6.62 1.20
C TYR A 234 7.78 -5.11 1.01
N ILE A 235 6.90 -4.26 1.54
CA ILE A 235 6.96 -2.80 1.33
C ILE A 235 8.20 -2.20 1.99
N LEU A 236 8.58 -2.68 3.17
CA LEU A 236 9.73 -2.22 3.92
C LEU A 236 11.03 -2.51 3.16
N ASP A 237 11.17 -3.73 2.63
CA ASP A 237 12.29 -4.09 1.75
C ASP A 237 12.31 -3.30 0.45
N LEU A 238 11.14 -3.05 -0.14
CA LEU A 238 11.04 -2.21 -1.33
C LEU A 238 11.49 -0.76 -1.04
N PHE A 239 11.03 -0.17 0.07
CA PHE A 239 11.40 1.18 0.48
C PHE A 239 12.91 1.27 0.75
N ARG A 240 13.50 0.27 1.42
CA ARG A 240 14.93 0.23 1.71
C ARG A 240 15.77 0.08 0.44
N SER A 241 15.39 -0.87 -0.41
CA SER A 241 16.14 -1.22 -1.63
C SER A 241 16.05 -0.14 -2.71
N ARG A 242 14.99 0.67 -2.73
CA ARG A 242 14.75 1.69 -3.77
C ARG A 242 14.84 3.13 -3.28
N GLN A 243 15.16 3.38 -2.01
CA GLN A 243 15.19 4.75 -1.45
C GLN A 243 16.03 5.74 -2.29
N GLN A 244 17.15 5.27 -2.84
CA GLN A 244 18.11 6.10 -3.57
C GLN A 244 17.95 5.98 -5.10
N ASP A 245 16.90 5.33 -5.59
CA ASP A 245 16.62 5.24 -7.02
C ASP A 245 16.12 6.59 -7.55
N ALA A 246 17.00 7.29 -8.28
CA ALA A 246 16.72 8.60 -8.86
C ALA A 246 15.48 8.62 -9.78
N THR A 247 15.11 7.48 -10.37
CA THR A 247 13.96 7.38 -11.28
C THR A 247 12.63 7.54 -10.56
N LEU A 248 12.56 7.21 -9.26
CA LEU A 248 11.34 7.36 -8.44
C LEU A 248 11.03 8.81 -8.07
N PHE A 249 11.97 9.73 -8.30
CA PHE A 249 11.76 11.17 -8.05
C PHE A 249 11.22 11.92 -9.28
N GLN A 250 11.00 11.22 -10.40
CA GLN A 250 10.41 11.81 -11.59
C GLN A 250 8.91 12.07 -11.36
N ALA A 251 8.38 13.10 -12.02
CA ALA A 251 6.96 13.39 -11.94
C ALA A 251 6.15 12.21 -12.51
N PRO A 252 5.15 11.68 -11.77
CA PRO A 252 4.37 10.52 -12.21
C PRO A 252 3.44 10.85 -13.38
N PHE A 253 3.17 12.13 -13.62
CA PHE A 253 2.32 12.62 -14.68
C PHE A 253 2.99 13.76 -15.44
N THR A 254 2.78 13.79 -16.76
CA THR A 254 3.12 14.92 -17.63
C THR A 254 2.27 16.15 -17.30
N VAL A 255 2.71 17.33 -17.74
CA VAL A 255 1.98 18.60 -17.54
C VAL A 255 0.58 18.51 -18.15
N GLU A 256 0.45 17.87 -19.31
CA GLU A 256 -0.81 17.66 -20.01
C GLU A 256 -1.75 16.72 -19.22
N GLN A 257 -1.20 15.64 -18.66
CA GLN A 257 -1.97 14.73 -17.80
C GLN A 257 -2.44 15.46 -16.53
N ILE A 258 -1.59 16.27 -15.89
CA ILE A 258 -1.94 17.07 -14.72
C ILE A 258 -3.06 18.07 -15.06
N ALA A 259 -2.97 18.77 -16.19
CA ALA A 259 -3.99 19.70 -16.64
C ALA A 259 -5.34 19.00 -16.96
N GLY A 260 -5.29 17.75 -17.43
CA GLY A 260 -6.48 16.92 -17.59
C GLY A 260 -7.10 16.52 -16.24
N ILE A 261 -6.28 16.02 -15.31
CA ILE A 261 -6.71 15.59 -13.97
C ILE A 261 -7.38 16.75 -13.21
N SER A 262 -6.80 17.95 -13.28
CA SER A 262 -7.31 19.12 -12.55
C SER A 262 -8.72 19.56 -12.98
N ILE A 263 -9.14 19.21 -14.20
CA ILE A 263 -10.51 19.44 -14.70
C ILE A 263 -11.37 18.17 -14.69
N GLY A 264 -10.95 17.13 -13.98
CA GLY A 264 -11.70 15.89 -13.78
C GLY A 264 -11.61 14.88 -14.93
N LYS A 265 -10.65 15.00 -15.84
CA LYS A 265 -10.43 14.01 -16.91
C LYS A 265 -9.51 12.88 -16.45
N THR A 266 -9.80 11.67 -16.89
CA THR A 266 -8.87 10.54 -16.76
C THR A 266 -7.65 10.77 -17.66
N PRO A 267 -6.42 10.72 -17.13
CA PRO A 267 -5.21 10.89 -17.94
C PRO A 267 -5.07 9.75 -18.96
N GLY A 268 -4.80 10.09 -20.21
CA GLY A 268 -4.46 9.12 -21.26
C GLY A 268 -2.96 8.78 -21.27
N GLY A 269 -2.56 7.80 -22.08
CA GLY A 269 -1.16 7.40 -22.25
C GLY A 269 -0.67 6.37 -21.23
N LYS A 270 0.65 6.23 -21.12
CA LYS A 270 1.26 5.39 -20.07
C LYS A 270 1.05 6.07 -18.72
N LEU A 271 0.50 5.31 -17.78
CA LEU A 271 0.34 5.65 -16.37
C LEU A 271 1.38 4.89 -15.55
#